data_AF-A0A6L6F5L3-F1
#
_entry.id   AF-A0A6L6F5L3-F1
#
_cell.length_a   1.000
_cell.length_b   1.000
_cell.length_c   1.000
_cell.angle_alpha   90.00
_cell.angle_beta   90.00
_cell.angle_gamma   90.00
#
_symmetry.space_group_name_H-M   'P 1'
#
loop_
_entity.id
_entity.type
_entity.pdbx_description
1 polymer ?
#
loop_
_entity_poly.entity_id
_entity_poly.type
_entity_poly.pdbx_seq_one_letter_code
_entity_poly.pdbx_strand_id
1 'polypeptide(L)'
;MHISGKSLASVDRESSLYSSLRDAHQRIAKKDSTTWGSKATAEASIRLNWVDLPETSLNLLPQISHLTKKFASHKRVVLCGMGGSSLGPEVIALTYKKEIFIFDSTDPNYAKHAIAG
;
A
#
# COMPACT_ATOMS: atom_id res chain seq x y z
N MET A 1 -10.83 8.17 -20.78
CA MET A 1 -9.48 7.58 -20.66
C MET A 1 -9.20 6.79 -21.93
N HIS A 2 -8.15 7.11 -22.69
CA HIS A 2 -7.78 6.39 -23.91
C HIS A 2 -6.71 5.36 -23.56
N ILE A 3 -7.04 4.07 -23.60
CA ILE A 3 -6.11 2.98 -23.28
C ILE A 3 -5.26 2.69 -24.53
N SER A 4 -3.94 2.64 -24.40
CA SER A 4 -2.98 2.35 -25.48
C SER A 4 -1.98 1.26 -25.07
N GLY A 5 -1.36 0.57 -26.05
CA GLY A 5 -0.32 -0.43 -25.80
C GLY A 5 -0.39 -1.63 -26.74
N LYS A 6 0.76 -2.28 -26.96
CA LYS A 6 0.90 -3.42 -27.89
C LYS A 6 0.03 -4.62 -27.51
N SER A 7 -0.21 -4.83 -26.22
CA SER A 7 -1.02 -5.93 -25.70
C SER A 7 -2.52 -5.76 -25.92
N LEU A 8 -3.00 -4.59 -26.39
CA LEU A 8 -4.43 -4.41 -26.65
C LEU A 8 -4.96 -5.32 -27.74
N ALA A 9 -4.13 -5.59 -28.76
CA ALA A 9 -4.50 -6.48 -29.86
C ALA A 9 -4.68 -7.94 -29.42
N SER A 10 -4.11 -8.35 -28.28
CA SER A 10 -4.25 -9.70 -27.73
C SER A 10 -5.40 -9.84 -26.73
N VAL A 11 -6.16 -8.78 -26.44
CA VAL A 11 -7.29 -8.85 -25.50
C VAL A 11 -8.57 -9.17 -26.26
N ASP A 12 -9.06 -10.39 -26.07
CA ASP A 12 -10.42 -10.76 -26.50
C ASP A 12 -11.46 -10.20 -25.51
N ARG A 13 -12.14 -9.13 -25.95
CA ARG A 13 -13.16 -8.43 -25.16
C ARG A 13 -14.53 -9.09 -25.18
N GLU A 14 -14.75 -10.03 -26.08
CA GLU A 14 -16.00 -10.77 -26.18
C GLU A 14 -15.96 -12.06 -25.34
N SER A 15 -14.77 -12.43 -24.84
CA SER A 15 -14.62 -13.59 -23.95
C SER A 15 -15.44 -13.44 -22.66
N SER A 16 -15.94 -14.58 -22.16
CA SER A 16 -16.61 -14.67 -20.87
C SER A 16 -15.69 -14.23 -19.73
N LEU A 17 -14.40 -14.59 -19.81
CA LEU A 17 -13.39 -14.18 -18.83
C LEU A 17 -13.23 -12.66 -18.76
N TYR A 18 -13.14 -11.98 -19.91
CA TYR A 18 -13.05 -10.53 -19.94
C TYR A 18 -14.29 -9.90 -19.30
N SER A 19 -15.48 -10.41 -19.63
CA SER A 19 -16.74 -9.95 -19.04
C SER A 19 -16.75 -10.12 -17.51
N SER A 20 -16.30 -11.26 -16.99
CA SER A 20 -16.19 -11.50 -15.55
C SER A 20 -15.17 -10.59 -14.87
N LEU A 21 -13.99 -10.37 -15.47
CA LEU A 21 -12.96 -9.48 -14.93
C LEU A 21 -13.43 -8.01 -14.90
N ARG A 22 -14.13 -7.57 -15.95
CA ARG A 22 -14.72 -6.23 -16.03
C ARG A 22 -15.76 -6.02 -14.95
N ASP A 23 -16.63 -7.00 -14.70
CA ASP A 23 -17.62 -6.93 -13.62
C ASP A 23 -16.94 -6.90 -12.24
N ALA A 24 -16.00 -7.82 -11.99
CA ALA A 24 -15.23 -7.86 -10.75
C ALA A 24 -14.52 -6.53 -10.47
N HIS A 25 -13.94 -5.87 -11.49
CA HIS A 25 -13.32 -4.56 -11.34
C HIS A 25 -14.31 -3.50 -10.82
N GLN A 26 -15.51 -3.42 -11.41
CA GLN A 26 -16.54 -2.47 -10.99
C GLN A 26 -17.02 -2.75 -9.55
N ARG A 27 -17.11 -4.02 -9.16
CA ARG A 27 -17.50 -4.45 -7.82
C ARG A 27 -16.41 -4.12 -6.78
N ILE A 28 -15.13 -4.37 -7.09
CA ILE A 28 -14.00 -3.98 -6.25
C ILE A 28 -13.97 -2.47 -6.04
N ALA A 29 -14.17 -1.68 -7.10
CA ALA A 29 -14.20 -0.22 -7.02
C ALA A 29 -15.31 0.30 -6.08
N LYS A 30 -16.40 -0.45 -5.93
CA LYS A 30 -17.51 -0.15 -4.99
C LYS A 30 -17.34 -0.81 -3.62
N LYS A 31 -16.18 -1.41 -3.34
CA LYS A 31 -15.91 -2.21 -2.14
C LYS A 31 -16.92 -3.33 -1.90
N ASP A 32 -17.45 -3.93 -2.96
CA ASP A 32 -18.39 -5.05 -2.83
C ASP A 32 -17.67 -6.30 -2.28
N SER A 33 -17.93 -6.59 -1.00
CA SER A 33 -17.36 -7.73 -0.30
C SER A 33 -17.75 -9.09 -0.88
N THR A 34 -18.83 -9.16 -1.66
CA THR A 34 -19.30 -10.42 -2.26
C THR A 34 -18.53 -10.79 -3.54
N THR A 35 -17.52 -9.99 -3.94
CA THR A 35 -16.76 -10.19 -5.19
C THR A 35 -16.15 -11.58 -5.32
N TRP A 36 -15.63 -12.14 -4.21
CA TRP A 36 -14.96 -13.44 -4.18
C TRP A 36 -15.87 -14.59 -3.70
N GLY A 37 -17.18 -14.38 -3.66
CA GLY A 37 -18.17 -15.36 -3.21
C GLY A 37 -18.35 -15.43 -1.70
N SER A 38 -19.38 -16.16 -1.28
CA SER A 38 -19.90 -16.15 0.11
C SER A 38 -18.86 -16.54 1.16
N LYS A 39 -17.94 -17.45 0.85
CA LYS A 39 -16.87 -17.88 1.76
C LYS A 39 -15.89 -16.74 2.12
N ALA A 40 -15.69 -15.79 1.21
CA ALA A 40 -14.73 -14.70 1.37
C ALA A 40 -15.38 -13.38 1.83
N THR A 41 -16.71 -13.26 1.78
CA THR A 41 -17.44 -12.01 2.06
C THR A 41 -17.10 -11.42 3.43
N ALA A 42 -17.01 -12.25 4.48
CA ALA A 42 -16.72 -11.77 5.82
C ALA A 42 -15.33 -11.15 5.96
N GLU A 43 -14.33 -11.69 5.26
CA GLU A 43 -12.98 -11.14 5.26
C GLU A 43 -12.87 -9.93 4.34
N ALA A 44 -13.48 -9.99 3.15
CA ALA A 44 -13.46 -8.90 2.20
C ALA A 44 -14.12 -7.63 2.76
N SER A 45 -15.20 -7.75 3.54
CA SER A 45 -15.90 -6.60 4.13
C SER A 45 -15.02 -5.74 5.04
N ILE A 46 -13.99 -6.31 5.65
CA ILE A 46 -13.06 -5.60 6.54
C ILE A 46 -11.70 -5.28 5.88
N ARG A 47 -11.44 -5.75 4.65
CA ARG A 47 -10.14 -5.61 3.98
C ARG A 47 -10.15 -4.69 2.76
N LEU A 48 -11.29 -4.18 2.31
CA LEU A 48 -11.38 -3.37 1.08
C LEU A 48 -11.09 -1.87 1.27
N ASN A 49 -10.62 -1.45 2.46
CA ASN A 49 -10.30 -0.05 2.74
C ASN A 49 -9.10 0.50 1.96
N TRP A 50 -8.34 -0.34 1.25
CA TRP A 50 -7.29 0.13 0.35
C TRP A 50 -7.85 0.73 -0.96
N VAL A 51 -9.11 0.44 -1.32
CA VAL A 51 -9.71 0.84 -2.61
C VAL A 51 -9.85 2.35 -2.74
N ASP A 52 -10.29 3.03 -1.69
CA ASP A 52 -10.49 4.50 -1.63
C ASP A 52 -9.38 5.18 -0.80
N LEU A 53 -8.27 4.48 -0.57
CA LEU A 53 -7.14 5.03 0.17
C LEU A 53 -6.53 6.26 -0.52
N PRO A 54 -6.39 6.34 -1.86
CA PRO A 54 -5.88 7.54 -2.52
C PRO A 54 -6.67 8.81 -2.18
N GLU A 55 -7.98 8.70 -1.97
CA GLU A 55 -8.86 9.81 -1.61
C GLU A 55 -8.91 10.02 -0.10
N THR A 56 -9.15 8.96 0.68
CA THR A 56 -9.35 9.06 2.14
C THR A 56 -8.07 9.41 2.90
N SER A 57 -6.91 8.98 2.39
CA SER A 57 -5.61 9.26 3.03
C SER A 57 -5.22 10.73 3.00
N LEU A 58 -5.81 11.55 2.11
CA LEU A 58 -5.55 13.00 2.06
C LEU A 58 -5.94 13.70 3.37
N ASN A 59 -6.90 13.14 4.11
CA ASN A 59 -7.30 13.64 5.43
C ASN A 59 -6.17 13.50 6.48
N LEU A 60 -5.15 12.68 6.22
CA LEU A 60 -3.99 12.52 7.10
C LEU A 60 -2.93 13.60 6.87
N LEU A 61 -2.97 14.35 5.76
CA LEU A 61 -1.94 15.36 5.44
C LEU A 61 -1.72 16.39 6.55
N PRO A 62 -2.77 16.95 7.21
CA PRO A 62 -2.57 17.86 8.33
C PRO A 62 -1.84 17.20 9.51
N GLN A 63 -2.17 15.95 9.83
CA GLN A 63 -1.55 15.20 10.92
C GLN A 63 -0.08 14.88 10.60
N ILE A 64 0.19 14.45 9.37
CA ILE A 64 1.55 14.20 8.88
C ILE A 64 2.38 15.49 8.93
N SER A 65 1.83 16.62 8.46
CA SER A 65 2.49 17.92 8.51
C SER A 65 2.79 18.38 9.94
N HIS A 66 1.89 18.09 10.88
CA HIS A 66 2.14 18.37 12.29
C HIS A 66 3.29 17.50 12.85
N LEU A 67 3.30 16.20 12.54
CA LEU A 67 4.35 15.27 12.99
C LEU A 67 5.71 15.65 12.42
N THR A 68 5.80 15.97 11.12
CA THR A 68 7.07 16.37 10.50
C THR A 68 7.62 17.65 11.12
N LYS A 69 6.77 18.64 11.44
CA LYS A 69 7.19 19.84 12.17
C LYS A 69 7.64 19.53 13.60
N LYS A 70 6.87 18.73 14.33
CA LYS A 70 7.16 18.36 15.73
C LYS A 70 8.53 17.69 15.87
N PHE A 71 8.93 16.87 14.90
CA PHE A 71 10.19 16.13 14.93
C PHE A 71 11.25 16.68 13.97
N ALA A 72 11.10 17.92 13.47
CA ALA A 72 11.99 18.49 12.45
C ALA A 72 13.47 18.58 12.88
N SER A 73 13.76 18.59 14.18
CA SER A 73 15.13 18.57 14.72
C SER A 73 15.80 17.19 14.65
N HIS A 74 15.05 16.11 14.47
CA HIS A 74 15.57 14.75 14.41
C HIS A 74 16.06 14.46 12.99
N LYS A 75 17.30 13.96 12.88
CA LYS A 75 17.97 13.69 11.60
C LYS A 75 17.99 12.21 11.22
N ARG A 76 17.71 11.32 12.17
CA ARG A 76 17.71 9.87 11.98
C ARG A 76 16.33 9.32 12.28
N VAL A 77 15.81 8.49 11.37
CA VAL A 77 14.57 7.75 11.53
C VAL A 77 14.89 6.27 11.56
N VAL A 78 14.46 5.60 12.62
CA VAL A 78 14.47 4.14 12.74
C VAL A 78 13.03 3.66 12.63
N LEU A 79 12.73 2.87 11.60
CA LEU A 79 11.42 2.29 11.38
C LEU A 79 11.41 0.85 11.87
N CYS A 80 10.67 0.60 12.94
CA CYS A 80 10.47 -0.74 13.49
C CYS A 80 9.25 -1.40 12.85
N GLY A 81 9.44 -2.50 12.12
CA GLY A 81 8.34 -3.20 11.45
C GLY A 81 8.84 -4.30 10.53
N MET A 82 7.98 -5.26 10.21
CA MET A 82 8.30 -6.39 9.32
C MET A 82 7.36 -6.45 8.12
N GLY A 83 7.82 -7.04 7.02
CA GLY A 83 7.04 -7.28 5.81
C GLY A 83 6.59 -5.99 5.12
N GLY A 84 5.31 -5.88 4.78
CA GLY A 84 4.80 -4.70 4.05
C GLY A 84 4.96 -3.37 4.81
N SER A 85 5.04 -3.43 6.14
CA SER A 85 5.20 -2.24 7.00
C SER A 85 6.61 -1.63 6.96
N SER A 86 7.63 -2.41 6.57
CA SER A 86 9.01 -1.94 6.38
C SER A 86 9.36 -1.74 4.90
N LEU A 87 8.99 -2.71 4.05
CA LEU A 87 9.35 -2.70 2.62
C LEU A 87 8.75 -1.51 1.86
N GLY A 88 7.48 -1.17 2.11
CA GLY A 88 6.82 -0.02 1.47
C GLY A 88 7.53 1.30 1.77
N PRO A 89 7.71 1.65 3.06
CA PRO A 89 8.47 2.83 3.45
C PRO A 89 9.92 2.85 2.97
N GLU A 90 10.62 1.71 2.97
CA GLU A 90 11.99 1.61 2.49
C GLU A 90 12.09 1.97 1.00
N VAL A 91 11.24 1.39 0.16
CA VAL A 91 11.20 1.70 -1.29
C VAL A 91 10.92 3.18 -1.53
N ILE A 92 9.98 3.77 -0.78
CA ILE A 92 9.66 5.20 -0.87
C ILE A 92 10.89 6.04 -0.48
N ALA A 93 11.51 5.75 0.67
CA ALA A 93 12.68 6.48 1.15
C ALA A 93 13.83 6.42 0.15
N LEU A 94 14.16 5.23 -0.36
CA LEU A 94 15.23 5.01 -1.34
C LEU A 94 14.94 5.74 -2.67
N THR A 95 13.69 5.69 -3.14
CA THR A 95 13.25 6.42 -4.35
C THR A 95 13.51 7.92 -4.23
N TYR A 96 13.25 8.49 -3.05
CA TYR A 96 13.48 9.90 -2.77
C TYR A 96 14.87 10.20 -2.17
N LYS A 97 15.79 9.24 -2.17
CA LYS A 97 17.17 9.35 -1.64
C LYS A 97 17.19 9.88 -0.20
N LYS A 98 16.27 9.38 0.64
CA LYS A 98 16.19 9.68 2.07
C LYS A 98 16.78 8.53 2.87
N GLU A 99 17.51 8.87 3.92
CA GLU A 99 18.03 7.89 4.86
C GLU A 99 16.91 7.41 5.79
N ILE A 100 16.82 6.08 5.92
CA ILE A 100 15.94 5.41 6.86
C ILE A 100 16.67 4.15 7.34
N PHE A 101 16.63 3.89 8.65
CA PHE A 101 17.11 2.62 9.19
C PHE A 101 15.90 1.70 9.37
N ILE A 102 15.90 0.55 8.72
CA ILE A 102 14.85 -0.46 8.88
C ILE A 102 15.25 -1.41 10.02
N PHE A 103 14.41 -1.52 11.03
CA PHE A 103 14.56 -2.49 12.10
C PHE A 103 13.44 -3.53 12.00
N ASP A 104 13.70 -4.60 11.25
CA ASP A 104 12.77 -5.68 10.93
C ASP A 104 13.20 -7.05 11.50
N SER A 105 14.21 -7.07 12.37
CA SER A 105 14.73 -8.28 12.99
C SER A 105 14.37 -8.37 14.47
N THR A 106 14.20 -9.60 14.95
CA THR A 106 14.08 -9.92 16.37
C THR A 106 15.42 -10.27 17.02
N ASP A 107 16.53 -10.24 16.26
CA ASP A 107 17.87 -10.46 16.79
C ASP A 107 18.27 -9.31 17.73
N PRO A 108 18.54 -9.58 19.03
CA PRO A 108 18.97 -8.55 19.97
C PRO A 108 20.30 -7.88 19.61
N ASN A 109 21.18 -8.56 18.85
CA ASN A 109 22.39 -7.93 18.34
C ASN A 109 22.07 -6.92 17.23
N TYR A 110 21.06 -7.20 16.40
CA TYR A 110 20.64 -6.25 15.37
C TYR A 110 20.04 -4.97 15.97
N ALA A 111 19.33 -5.09 17.09
CA ALA A 111 18.79 -3.95 17.83
C ALA A 111 19.87 -2.95 18.27
N LYS A 112 21.11 -3.42 18.51
CA LYS A 112 22.24 -2.53 18.84
C LYS A 112 22.54 -1.56 17.70
N HIS A 113 22.46 -2.00 16.43
CA HIS A 113 22.68 -1.11 15.28
C HIS A 113 21.63 -0.02 15.17
N ALA A 114 20.37 -0.34 15.48
CA ALA A 114 19.28 0.63 15.47
C ALA A 114 19.52 1.77 16.48
N ILE A 115 19.93 1.42 17.70
CA ILE A 115 20.09 2.35 18.84
C ILE A 115 21.44 3.08 18.84
N ALA A 116 22.52 2.45 18.37
CA ALA A 116 23.89 2.97 18.51
C ALA A 116 24.16 4.26 17.72
N GLY A 117 23.33 4.60 16.71
CA GLY A 117 23.49 5.82 15.93
C GLY A 117 24.69 5.76 15.00
#